data_AF-A0A817SGB2-F1
#
_entry.id   AF-A0A817SGB2-F1
#
_cell.length_a   1.000
_cell.length_b   1.000
_cell.length_c   1.000
_cell.angle_alpha   90.00
_cell.angle_beta   90.00
_cell.angle_gamma   90.00
#
_symmetry.space_group_name_H-M   'P 1'
#
loop_
_entity.id
_entity.type
_entity.pdbx_description
1 polymer ?
#
loop_
_entity_poly.entity_id
_entity_poly.type
_entity_poly.pdbx_seq_one_letter_code
_entity_poly.pdbx_strand_id
1 'polypeptide(L)'
;MSTSKQSSIFAKEIDWKLTHNILRVKDSSELTKFYVNNFGMKRVKTYTPSLPYNVDVLGYTHIFDENFNKASDALPSSILLELHHNDPSMNTPSLVNSSPSKIYWKLGITLYDANYV
;
A
#
# COMPACT_ATOMS: atom_id res chain seq x y z
N MET A 1 18.10 -25.43 16.05
CA MET A 1 18.25 -24.31 15.08
C MET A 1 18.21 -24.87 13.66
N SER A 2 17.12 -24.70 12.91
CA SER A 2 17.03 -24.86 11.44
C SER A 2 15.62 -24.53 10.93
N THR A 3 15.12 -23.31 11.17
CA THR A 3 13.72 -22.94 10.82
C THR A 3 13.62 -21.98 9.62
N SER A 4 14.68 -21.24 9.29
CA SER A 4 14.64 -20.20 8.23
C SER A 4 14.77 -20.72 6.79
N LYS A 5 15.52 -21.81 6.58
CA LYS A 5 15.61 -22.44 5.25
C LYS A 5 14.31 -23.14 4.87
N GLN A 6 13.60 -23.72 5.83
CA GLN A 6 12.36 -24.45 5.57
C GLN A 6 11.18 -23.51 5.28
N SER A 7 11.14 -22.32 5.91
CA SER A 7 10.10 -21.32 5.63
C SER A 7 10.23 -20.66 4.26
N SER A 8 11.46 -20.44 3.78
CA SER A 8 11.70 -19.85 2.45
C SER A 8 11.41 -20.81 1.30
N ILE A 9 11.69 -22.10 1.48
CA ILE A 9 11.30 -23.16 0.52
C ILE A 9 9.78 -23.27 0.46
N PHE A 10 9.11 -23.32 1.62
CA PHE A 10 7.66 -23.41 1.70
C PHE A 10 6.95 -22.22 1.03
N ALA A 11 7.38 -20.98 1.29
CA ALA A 11 6.80 -19.79 0.66
C ALA A 11 6.94 -19.77 -0.87
N LYS A 12 8.04 -20.34 -1.39
CA LYS A 12 8.28 -20.45 -2.83
C LYS A 12 7.42 -21.54 -3.47
N GLU A 13 7.16 -22.63 -2.77
CA GLU A 13 6.33 -23.75 -3.27
C GLU A 13 4.83 -23.39 -3.38
N ILE A 14 4.36 -22.43 -2.58
CA ILE A 14 2.94 -22.03 -2.51
C ILE A 14 2.65 -20.64 -3.11
N ASP A 15 3.61 -20.04 -3.82
CA ASP A 15 3.51 -18.75 -4.52
C ASP A 15 2.93 -17.61 -3.64
N TRP A 16 3.44 -17.46 -2.42
CA TRP A 16 3.03 -16.34 -1.55
C TRP A 16 3.44 -15.00 -2.15
N LYS A 17 2.48 -14.07 -2.19
CA LYS A 17 2.67 -12.71 -2.72
C LYS A 17 2.43 -11.67 -1.64
N LEU A 18 3.28 -10.65 -1.62
CA LEU A 18 2.95 -9.42 -0.91
C LEU A 18 1.80 -8.76 -1.66
N THR A 19 0.66 -8.57 -1.00
CA THR A 19 -0.55 -8.05 -1.65
C THR A 19 -0.87 -6.63 -1.21
N HIS A 20 -0.64 -6.30 0.06
CA HIS A 20 -1.00 -5.01 0.63
C HIS A 20 0.08 -4.50 1.60
N ASN A 21 0.33 -3.19 1.58
CA ASN A 21 0.97 -2.45 2.65
C ASN A 21 -0.08 -1.60 3.35
N ILE A 22 -0.09 -1.59 4.68
CA ILE A 22 -1.11 -0.90 5.46
C ILE A 22 -0.47 0.23 6.25
N LEU A 23 -0.94 1.46 6.02
CA LEU A 23 -0.62 2.62 6.82
C LEU A 23 -1.86 3.04 7.60
N ARG A 24 -1.74 3.12 8.92
CA ARG A 24 -2.74 3.81 9.73
C ARG A 24 -2.44 5.29 9.71
N VAL A 25 -3.45 6.10 9.39
CA VAL A 25 -3.31 7.54 9.24
C VAL A 25 -4.47 8.24 9.93
N LYS A 26 -4.25 9.48 10.37
CA LYS A 26 -5.30 10.27 11.01
C LYS A 26 -6.41 10.62 10.01
N ASP A 27 -6.01 11.02 8.81
CA ASP A 27 -6.87 11.34 7.67
C ASP A 27 -6.19 10.82 6.40
N SER A 28 -6.94 10.12 5.55
CA SER A 28 -6.45 9.59 4.28
C SER A 28 -6.47 10.63 3.16
N SER A 29 -7.16 11.77 3.32
CA SER A 29 -7.47 12.70 2.24
C SER A 29 -6.22 13.33 1.64
N GLU A 30 -5.33 13.88 2.47
CA GLU A 30 -4.07 14.50 2.05
C GLU A 30 -3.13 13.46 1.43
N LEU A 31 -3.00 12.29 2.08
CA LEU A 31 -2.10 11.24 1.63
C LEU A 31 -2.58 10.59 0.32
N THR A 32 -3.90 10.44 0.15
CA THR A 32 -4.49 10.00 -1.11
C THR A 32 -4.16 10.98 -2.23
N LYS A 33 -4.39 12.29 -2.02
CA LYS A 33 -4.04 13.31 -3.02
C LYS A 33 -2.54 13.27 -3.34
N PHE A 34 -1.70 13.11 -2.32
CA PHE A 34 -0.26 13.02 -2.50
C PHE A 34 0.14 11.84 -3.41
N TYR A 35 -0.35 10.63 -3.15
CA TYR A 35 -0.03 9.45 -3.97
C TYR A 35 -0.66 9.51 -5.37
N VAL A 36 -1.87 10.06 -5.50
CA VAL A 36 -2.54 10.19 -6.80
C VAL A 36 -1.81 11.22 -7.67
N ASN A 37 -1.56 12.41 -7.14
CA ASN A 37 -1.06 13.53 -7.94
C ASN A 37 0.45 13.44 -8.22
N ASN A 38 1.25 12.94 -7.27
CA ASN A 38 2.71 12.92 -7.41
C ASN A 38 3.25 11.57 -7.87
N PHE A 39 2.50 10.48 -7.67
CA PHE A 39 2.97 9.13 -7.99
C PHE A 39 2.07 8.42 -9.00
N GLY A 40 0.97 9.01 -9.47
CA GLY A 40 0.11 8.42 -10.50
C GLY A 40 -0.67 7.18 -10.04
N MET A 41 -0.78 6.94 -8.73
CA MET A 41 -1.67 5.92 -8.19
C MET A 41 -3.14 6.31 -8.42
N LYS A 42 -4.04 5.32 -8.37
CA LYS A 42 -5.49 5.56 -8.37
C LYS A 42 -6.12 4.99 -7.11
N ARG A 43 -7.22 5.60 -6.68
CA ARG A 43 -8.12 5.03 -5.68
C ARG A 43 -8.86 3.86 -6.31
N VAL A 44 -8.51 2.66 -5.85
CA VAL A 44 -9.05 1.39 -6.36
C VAL A 44 -10.38 1.07 -5.68
N LYS A 45 -10.46 1.31 -4.36
CA LYS A 45 -11.63 1.00 -3.54
C LYS A 45 -11.62 1.85 -2.27
N THR A 46 -12.81 2.13 -1.75
CA THR A 46 -13.00 2.59 -0.37
C THR A 46 -14.01 1.65 0.30
N TYR A 47 -13.74 1.24 1.55
CA TYR A 47 -14.69 0.43 2.31
C TYR A 47 -14.56 0.62 3.82
N THR A 48 -15.65 0.35 4.52
CA THR A 48 -15.70 0.32 5.99
C THR A 48 -15.82 -1.15 6.41
N PRO A 49 -14.76 -1.77 6.96
CA PRO A 49 -14.87 -3.11 7.54
C PRO A 49 -15.82 -3.14 8.74
N SER A 50 -16.03 -4.32 9.33
CA SER A 50 -16.80 -4.49 10.58
C SER A 50 -16.17 -3.83 11.82
N LEU A 51 -15.11 -3.05 11.63
CA LEU A 51 -14.33 -2.35 12.64
C LEU A 51 -14.55 -0.83 12.48
N PRO A 52 -14.32 -0.01 13.52
CA PRO A 52 -14.70 1.42 13.52
C PRO A 52 -13.69 2.30 12.76
N TYR A 53 -13.23 1.87 11.59
CA TYR A 53 -12.34 2.64 10.74
C TYR A 53 -12.73 2.46 9.27
N ASN A 54 -12.34 3.42 8.45
CA ASN A 54 -12.45 3.40 7.00
C ASN A 54 -11.12 3.00 6.37
N VAL A 55 -11.20 2.42 5.18
CA VAL A 55 -10.03 2.02 4.39
C VAL A 55 -10.12 2.62 3.00
N ASP A 56 -9.13 3.44 2.66
CA ASP A 56 -8.87 3.88 1.30
C ASP A 56 -7.77 3.02 0.68
N VAL A 57 -8.06 2.39 -0.46
CA VAL A 57 -7.13 1.49 -1.16
C VAL A 57 -6.59 2.19 -2.41
N LEU A 58 -5.26 2.28 -2.50
CA LEU A 58 -4.52 2.91 -3.59
C LEU A 58 -3.65 1.88 -4.32
N GLY A 59 -3.48 2.06 -5.62
CA GLY A 59 -2.61 1.20 -6.42
C GLY A 59 -2.43 1.69 -7.84
N TYR A 60 -1.53 1.04 -8.58
CA TYR A 60 -1.41 1.26 -10.01
C TYR A 60 -2.41 0.37 -10.74
N THR A 61 -3.21 0.94 -11.64
CA THR A 61 -4.24 0.18 -12.38
C THR A 61 -3.73 -0.33 -13.72
N HIS A 62 -2.43 -0.24 -13.96
CA HIS A 62 -1.80 -0.62 -15.21
C HIS A 62 -0.63 -1.52 -14.89
N ILE A 63 -0.53 -2.63 -15.62
CA ILE A 63 0.63 -3.50 -15.59
C ILE A 63 1.55 -3.05 -16.71
N PHE A 64 2.81 -2.81 -16.38
CA PHE A 64 3.85 -2.51 -17.34
C PHE A 64 4.73 -3.75 -17.53
N ASP A 65 5.17 -4.01 -18.77
CA ASP A 65 6.18 -5.03 -19.04
C ASP A 65 7.58 -4.58 -18.60
N GLU A 66 8.58 -5.44 -18.77
CA GLU A 66 9.99 -5.14 -18.44
C GLU A 66 10.57 -3.95 -19.24
N ASN A 67 9.91 -3.57 -20.33
CA ASN A 67 10.24 -2.45 -21.19
C ASN A 67 9.33 -1.23 -20.95
N PHE A 68 8.54 -1.23 -19.87
CA PHE A 68 7.62 -0.17 -19.48
C PHE A 68 6.47 0.09 -20.48
N ASN A 69 6.19 -0.84 -21.39
CA ASN A 69 4.99 -0.77 -22.21
C ASN A 69 3.78 -1.22 -21.40
N LYS A 70 2.63 -0.61 -21.66
CA LYS A 70 1.36 -1.00 -21.05
C LYS A 70 0.98 -2.42 -21.48
N ALA A 71 1.17 -3.38 -20.59
CA ALA A 71 0.93 -4.80 -20.84
C ALA A 71 -0.55 -5.19 -20.70
N SER A 72 -1.31 -4.52 -19.83
CA SER A 72 -2.74 -4.80 -19.61
C SER A 72 -3.45 -3.70 -18.81
N ASP A 73 -4.74 -3.49 -19.11
CA ASP A 73 -5.71 -2.77 -18.25
C ASP A 73 -6.47 -3.71 -17.29
N ALA A 74 -6.43 -5.00 -17.56
CA ALA A 74 -7.06 -6.01 -16.73
C ALA A 74 -6.12 -6.36 -15.57
N LEU A 75 -6.51 -5.88 -14.38
CA LEU A 75 -6.07 -6.25 -13.01
C LEU A 75 -5.33 -5.13 -12.23
N PRO A 76 -5.55 -5.04 -10.90
CA PRO A 76 -4.83 -4.11 -10.03
C PRO A 76 -3.35 -4.48 -9.91
N SER A 77 -2.52 -3.50 -9.57
CA SER A 77 -1.09 -3.67 -9.28
C SER A 77 -0.80 -4.82 -8.34
N SER A 78 0.38 -5.42 -8.51
CA SER A 78 0.86 -6.54 -7.69
C SER A 78 0.90 -6.25 -6.19
N ILE A 79 0.89 -4.98 -5.78
CA ILE A 79 0.85 -4.55 -4.37
C ILE A 79 -0.07 -3.33 -4.27
N LEU A 80 -0.96 -3.31 -3.28
CA LEU A 80 -1.86 -2.20 -2.94
C LEU A 80 -1.40 -1.48 -1.65
N LEU A 81 -1.72 -0.20 -1.55
CA LEU A 81 -1.53 0.61 -0.35
C LEU A 81 -2.88 0.87 0.31
N GLU A 82 -3.06 0.39 1.53
CA GLU A 82 -4.26 0.64 2.32
C GLU A 82 -4.00 1.75 3.34
N LEU A 83 -4.82 2.77 3.32
CA LEU A 83 -4.84 3.85 4.29
C LEU A 83 -6.01 3.62 5.25
N HIS A 84 -5.70 3.19 6.46
CA HIS A 84 -6.67 2.94 7.51
C HIS A 84 -6.83 4.20 8.34
N HIS A 85 -8.02 4.77 8.38
CA HIS A 85 -8.29 6.04 9.06
C HIS A 85 -9.64 6.01 9.77
N ASN A 86 -9.76 6.75 10.86
CA ASN A 86 -11.05 6.91 11.53
C ASN A 86 -11.93 7.88 10.71
N ASP A 87 -13.22 7.89 11.01
CA ASP A 87 -14.12 8.91 10.49
C ASP A 87 -13.70 10.29 11.05
N PRO A 88 -13.41 11.28 10.19
CA PRO A 88 -13.05 12.63 10.64
C PRO A 88 -14.10 13.30 11.52
N SER A 89 -15.38 12.91 11.39
CA SER A 89 -16.49 13.41 12.21
C SER A 89 -16.52 12.81 13.62
N MET A 90 -15.92 11.63 13.81
CA MET A 90 -15.72 11.05 15.13
C MET A 90 -14.54 11.78 15.78
N ASN A 91 -14.87 12.83 16.52
CA ASN A 91 -13.99 13.80 17.19
C ASN A 91 -13.03 13.20 18.24
N THR A 92 -12.78 11.90 18.22
CA THR A 92 -11.76 11.23 19.03
C THR A 92 -10.53 10.99 18.16
N PRO A 93 -9.56 11.93 18.14
CA PRO A 93 -8.24 11.65 17.60
C PRO A 93 -7.56 10.63 18.50
N SER A 94 -7.86 9.35 18.33
CA SER A 94 -6.96 8.32 18.82
C SER A 94 -5.68 8.49 18.01
N LEU A 95 -4.60 8.86 18.71
CA LEU A 95 -3.27 8.87 18.13
C LEU A 95 -3.06 7.51 17.47
N VAL A 96 -2.90 7.50 16.14
CA VAL A 96 -2.29 6.34 15.49
C VAL A 96 -0.88 6.30 16.05
N ASN A 97 -0.65 5.40 17.02
CA ASN A 97 0.60 5.22 17.77
C ASN A 97 1.77 6.05 17.23
N SER A 98 1.93 7.27 17.74
CA SER A 98 3.10 8.12 17.48
C SER A 98 4.28 7.70 18.36
N SER A 99 4.24 6.49 18.92
CA SER A 99 5.38 5.93 19.63
C SER A 99 6.55 5.96 18.65
N PRO A 100 7.77 6.36 19.07
CA PRO A 100 8.96 6.36 18.23
C PRO A 100 9.42 4.93 17.89
N SER A 101 8.50 3.96 17.83
CA SER A 101 8.76 2.59 17.45
C SER A 101 9.36 2.62 16.03
N LYS A 102 10.68 2.37 16.00
CA LYS A 102 11.57 2.45 14.83
C LYS A 102 11.31 1.36 13.78
N ILE A 103 10.08 0.84 13.70
CA ILE A 103 9.81 -0.46 13.08
C ILE A 103 9.29 -0.31 11.65
N TYR A 104 8.84 0.88 11.24
CA TYR A 104 8.50 1.17 9.85
C TYR A 104 9.32 2.35 9.33
N TRP A 105 10.24 2.08 8.40
CA TRP A 105 11.18 3.08 7.91
C TRP A 105 10.71 3.74 6.61
N LYS A 106 10.31 2.97 5.58
CA LYS A 106 9.92 3.51 4.26
C LYS A 106 9.10 2.53 3.43
N LEU A 107 8.26 3.10 2.57
CA LEU A 107 7.80 2.48 1.33
C LEU A 107 8.76 2.86 0.19
N GLY A 108 9.11 1.90 -0.66
CA GLY A 108 9.90 2.14 -1.86
C GLY A 108 9.03 1.99 -3.10
N ILE A 109 9.19 2.90 -4.06
CA ILE A 109 8.59 2.81 -5.39
C ILE A 109 9.74 2.70 -6.39
N THR A 110 9.67 1.71 -7.27
CA THR A 110 10.66 1.54 -8.35
C THR A 110 10.26 2.42 -9.52
N LEU A 111 11.24 3.17 -10.04
CA LEU A 111 11.09 4.07 -11.19
C LEU A 111 12.07 3.64 -12.27
N TYR A 112 11.76 3.97 -13.54
CA TYR A 112 12.68 3.75 -14.66
C TYR A 112 13.92 4.66 -14.55
N ASP A 113 13.68 5.95 -14.30
CA ASP A 113 14.71 6.95 -14.09
C ASP A 113 14.28 7.86 -12.94
N ALA A 114 15.10 7.91 -11.90
CA ALA A 114 14.85 8.73 -10.71
C ALA A 114 15.06 10.23 -10.97
N ASN A 115 15.68 10.60 -12.09
CA ASN A 115 15.91 11.99 -12.51
C ASN A 115 14.93 12.45 -13.60
N TYR A 116 13.92 11.65 -13.92
CA TYR A 116 12.90 12.02 -14.91
C TYR A 116 12.00 13.12 -14.31
N VAL A 117 12.12 14.35 -14.83
CA VAL A 117 11.36 15.54 -14.40
C VAL A 117 10.49 16.05 -15.53
#